data_AF-A0A9R0EPM7-F1
#
_entry.id   AF-A0A9R0EPM7-F1
#
_cell.length_a   1.000
_cell.length_b   1.000
_cell.length_c   1.000
_cell.angle_alpha   90.00
_cell.angle_beta   90.00
_cell.angle_gamma   90.00
#
_symmetry.space_group_name_H-M   'P 1'
#
loop_
_entity.id
_entity.type
_entity.pdbx_description
1 polymer ?
#
loop_
_entity_poly.entity_id
_entity_poly.type
_entity_poly.pdbx_seq_one_letter_code
_entity_poly.pdbx_strand_id
1 'polypeptide(L)'
;MVLGRVHCAFCVILVFQTLLYCDGQFAQKNYETRGKRANESPDGKRSAPPMDTRNIRRGDTVSPLPFPTCRADNVDCLRRSLRTFFFLMDAGHFGMQPVDPVIVNSVTVSLPEEQTTFSLRRVNVTGARWTKLVERRFGLENGKAGVVFLTDLHLTGQLSMEVAGRPEPHNAFLTMDIQGAESNITYLGNIQRGRDNEDYIVIGPERIAIRNRRIPSYFLQPNSEDAYTIDEALQKKPSILDHISNEITAAIMHSVVDNFRLFSMNVPIRYYYKYYNEK
;
A
#
# COMPACT_ATOMS: atom_id res chain seq x y z
N MET A 1 -9.99 -67.50 -4.92
CA MET A 1 -10.01 -66.31 -5.81
C MET A 1 -10.77 -65.23 -5.05
N VAL A 2 -10.13 -64.38 -4.25
CA VAL A 2 -9.17 -63.29 -4.55
C VAL A 2 -9.86 -62.08 -5.19
N LEU A 3 -9.60 -60.91 -4.56
CA LEU A 3 -9.96 -59.51 -4.86
C LEU A 3 -11.41 -59.11 -4.54
N GLY A 4 -11.71 -58.11 -3.71
CA GLY A 4 -10.88 -57.06 -3.11
C GLY A 4 -11.64 -55.73 -3.19
N ARG A 5 -12.33 -55.34 -2.11
CA ARG A 5 -12.81 -53.97 -1.90
C ARG A 5 -12.51 -53.57 -0.46
N VAL A 6 -11.39 -52.87 -0.32
CA VAL A 6 -10.93 -52.23 0.90
C VAL A 6 -11.79 -50.98 1.10
N HIS A 7 -12.63 -50.98 2.15
CA HIS A 7 -13.15 -49.76 2.74
C HIS A 7 -12.09 -49.21 3.68
N CYS A 8 -11.47 -48.09 3.29
CA CYS A 8 -10.58 -47.32 4.15
C CYS A 8 -11.37 -46.64 5.26
N ALA A 9 -11.26 -47.17 6.47
CA ALA A 9 -11.46 -46.44 7.72
C ALA A 9 -10.20 -46.63 8.59
N PHE A 10 -9.17 -45.85 8.30
CA PHE A 10 -8.08 -45.45 9.20
C PHE A 10 -7.70 -44.04 8.71
N CYS A 11 -8.20 -42.97 9.34
CA CYS A 11 -7.87 -42.52 10.68
C CYS A 11 -6.35 -42.28 10.81
N VAL A 12 -5.98 -41.00 10.79
CA VAL A 12 -4.88 -40.43 11.59
C VAL A 12 -3.52 -41.07 11.36
N ILE A 13 -2.79 -40.56 10.36
CA ILE A 13 -1.33 -40.37 10.28
C ILE A 13 -1.01 -40.13 8.79
N LEU A 14 -1.14 -38.88 8.37
CA LEU A 14 -0.35 -38.22 7.31
C LEU A 14 -0.75 -36.74 7.18
N VAL A 15 -1.10 -36.13 8.31
CA VAL A 15 -1.34 -34.68 8.47
C VAL A 15 -0.08 -33.98 8.99
N PHE A 16 1.07 -34.67 9.04
CA PHE A 16 2.30 -34.17 9.67
C PHE A 16 3.54 -34.20 8.77
N GLN A 17 3.38 -34.23 7.43
CA GLN A 17 4.53 -34.22 6.51
C GLN A 17 4.46 -33.19 5.37
N THR A 18 3.45 -32.32 5.37
CA THR A 18 3.31 -31.21 4.40
C THR A 18 3.31 -29.82 5.04
N LEU A 19 3.51 -29.73 6.36
CA LEU A 19 3.60 -28.48 7.12
C LEU A 19 5.03 -27.94 7.31
N LEU A 20 6.04 -28.54 6.66
CA LEU A 20 7.45 -28.09 6.74
C LEU A 20 8.11 -27.92 5.36
N TYR A 21 7.35 -27.91 4.27
CA TYR A 21 7.90 -27.88 2.90
C TYR A 21 7.69 -26.54 2.16
N CYS A 22 7.07 -25.54 2.79
CA CYS A 22 6.81 -24.24 2.15
C CYS A 22 7.53 -23.04 2.79
N ASP A 23 8.29 -23.24 3.86
CA ASP A 23 9.14 -22.19 4.46
C ASP A 23 10.50 -22.02 3.75
N GLY A 24 10.79 -22.87 2.75
CA GLY A 24 12.11 -22.99 2.12
C GLY A 24 12.24 -22.47 0.69
N GLN A 25 11.20 -21.94 0.04
CA GLN A 25 11.32 -21.54 -1.38
C GLN A 25 11.93 -20.15 -1.62
N PHE A 26 12.24 -19.39 -0.56
CA PHE A 26 13.24 -18.32 -0.63
C PHE A 26 14.69 -18.84 -0.51
N ALA A 27 14.92 -20.13 -0.20
CA ALA A 27 16.20 -20.63 0.27
C ALA A 27 16.84 -21.80 -0.51
N GLN A 28 16.20 -22.45 -1.50
CA GLN A 28 16.73 -23.73 -2.00
C GLN A 28 16.80 -24.00 -3.50
N LYS A 29 16.29 -23.14 -4.40
CA LYS A 29 16.52 -23.35 -5.84
C LYS A 29 17.70 -22.53 -6.33
N ASN A 30 18.80 -23.24 -6.61
CA ASN A 30 19.99 -22.84 -7.37
C ASN A 30 21.26 -22.52 -6.56
N TYR A 31 21.73 -23.51 -5.79
CA TYR A 31 23.17 -23.66 -5.55
C TYR A 31 23.68 -24.87 -6.33
N GLU A 32 24.26 -24.62 -7.50
CA GLU A 32 25.33 -25.45 -8.03
C GLU A 32 26.45 -24.52 -8.57
N THR A 33 27.37 -24.22 -7.65
CA THR A 33 28.80 -23.87 -7.83
C THR A 33 29.25 -22.90 -8.93
N ARG A 34 29.92 -21.79 -8.55
CA ARG A 34 31.38 -21.58 -8.75
C ARG A 34 31.84 -20.27 -8.09
N GLY A 35 32.78 -20.33 -7.13
CA GLY A 35 33.20 -19.19 -6.31
C GLY A 35 34.44 -18.42 -6.79
N LYS A 36 34.78 -17.33 -6.07
CA LYS A 36 36.15 -16.93 -5.63
C LYS A 36 36.18 -15.55 -4.91
N ARG A 37 36.78 -15.58 -3.70
CA ARG A 37 37.63 -14.61 -2.94
C ARG A 37 37.17 -13.19 -2.57
N ALA A 38 37.55 -12.82 -1.35
CA ALA A 38 37.37 -11.56 -0.62
C ALA A 38 38.66 -10.72 -0.50
N ASN A 39 38.48 -9.43 -0.13
CA ASN A 39 39.27 -8.48 0.69
C ASN A 39 39.10 -7.07 0.07
N GLU A 40 38.97 -5.90 0.73
CA GLU A 40 39.08 -5.38 2.11
C GLU A 40 38.49 -3.93 2.13
N SER A 41 38.34 -3.32 3.31
CA SER A 41 37.78 -1.98 3.68
C SER A 41 38.93 -0.96 3.97
N PRO A 42 38.78 0.32 4.47
CA PRO A 42 37.63 1.23 4.68
C PRO A 42 37.84 2.75 4.30
N ASP A 43 36.78 3.54 4.55
CA ASP A 43 36.70 4.96 4.98
C ASP A 43 36.86 6.16 4.00
N GLY A 44 35.86 7.07 4.05
CA GLY A 44 35.98 8.44 3.55
C GLY A 44 34.67 9.24 3.45
N LYS A 45 34.33 10.02 4.48
CA LYS A 45 33.23 11.01 4.48
C LYS A 45 33.44 12.11 3.41
N ARG A 46 32.42 12.46 2.62
CA ARG A 46 32.02 13.86 2.31
C ARG A 46 30.77 13.96 1.41
N SER A 47 30.08 15.08 1.62
CA SER A 47 28.87 15.69 1.03
C SER A 47 28.62 15.50 -0.48
N ALA A 48 27.33 15.47 -0.84
CA ALA A 48 26.81 15.25 -2.19
C ALA A 48 27.07 16.44 -3.16
N PRO A 49 27.57 16.18 -4.39
CA PRO A 49 27.62 17.16 -5.47
C PRO A 49 26.47 16.97 -6.50
N PRO A 50 26.24 17.95 -7.39
CA PRO A 50 25.10 18.00 -8.30
C PRO A 50 25.25 17.01 -9.47
N MET A 51 24.13 16.51 -9.99
CA MET A 51 24.06 15.51 -11.07
C MET A 51 24.73 15.99 -12.37
N ASP A 52 25.73 15.23 -12.83
CA ASP A 52 26.29 15.29 -14.19
C ASP A 52 25.99 13.96 -14.92
N THR A 53 25.32 14.03 -16.07
CA THR A 53 24.73 12.89 -16.79
C THR A 53 25.70 12.21 -17.77
N ARG A 54 27.01 12.28 -17.53
CA ARG A 54 28.02 11.69 -18.43
C ARG A 54 29.09 10.92 -17.68
N ASN A 55 28.80 9.68 -17.29
CA ASN A 55 29.81 8.60 -17.25
C ASN A 55 29.19 7.24 -16.92
N ILE A 56 28.94 6.43 -17.97
CA ILE A 56 28.70 4.99 -17.83
C ILE A 56 29.95 4.27 -18.37
N ARG A 57 31.01 4.16 -17.57
CA ARG A 57 32.06 3.15 -17.74
C ARG A 57 32.69 2.79 -16.39
N ARG A 58 32.62 1.49 -16.07
CA ARG A 58 33.17 0.72 -14.92
C ARG A 58 32.35 0.73 -13.63
N GLY A 59 31.68 -0.41 -13.38
CA GLY A 59 32.20 -1.32 -12.36
C GLY A 59 31.64 -1.28 -10.95
N ASP A 60 30.66 -0.42 -10.66
CA ASP A 60 29.83 -0.53 -9.46
C ASP A 60 28.37 -0.74 -9.89
N THR A 61 27.71 -1.73 -9.30
CA THR A 61 26.29 -2.02 -9.49
C THR A 61 25.45 -0.93 -8.83
N VAL A 62 25.46 0.26 -9.41
CA VAL A 62 24.55 1.34 -9.01
C VAL A 62 23.15 0.87 -9.41
N SER A 63 22.28 0.68 -8.42
CA SER A 63 20.86 0.45 -8.68
C SER A 63 20.39 1.59 -9.61
N PRO A 64 19.67 1.29 -10.70
CA PRO A 64 19.08 2.34 -11.56
C PRO A 64 18.08 3.21 -10.79
N LEU A 65 17.75 2.82 -9.55
CA LEU A 65 16.84 3.50 -8.66
C LEU A 65 17.60 4.32 -7.61
N PRO A 66 17.05 5.48 -7.21
CA PRO A 66 17.66 6.36 -6.21
C PRO A 66 17.52 5.85 -4.76
N PHE A 67 17.39 4.55 -4.53
CA PHE A 67 17.29 3.95 -3.20
C PHE A 67 18.00 2.60 -3.10
N PRO A 68 18.52 2.23 -1.91
CA PRO A 68 19.26 0.99 -1.73
C PRO A 68 18.34 -0.23 -1.77
N THR A 69 18.91 -1.37 -2.13
CA THR A 69 18.27 -2.67 -1.95
C THR A 69 18.12 -2.99 -0.47
N CYS A 70 16.93 -3.44 -0.08
CA CYS A 70 16.63 -3.78 1.31
C CYS A 70 16.35 -5.27 1.46
N ARG A 71 16.66 -5.84 2.62
CA ARG A 71 16.05 -7.14 2.97
C ARG A 71 14.56 -6.96 3.21
N ALA A 72 13.80 -7.99 2.86
CA ALA A 72 12.35 -8.00 2.96
C ALA A 72 11.84 -7.82 4.41
N ASP A 73 12.58 -8.33 5.39
CA ASP A 73 12.28 -8.24 6.82
C ASP A 73 12.81 -6.96 7.49
N ASN A 74 13.66 -6.18 6.83
CA ASN A 74 14.23 -4.96 7.39
C ASN A 74 13.29 -3.75 7.14
N VAL A 75 12.30 -3.60 8.01
CA VAL A 75 11.28 -2.54 7.94
C VAL A 75 11.91 -1.14 7.93
N ASP A 76 12.99 -0.90 8.68
CA ASP A 76 13.64 0.42 8.73
C ASP A 76 14.29 0.80 7.41
N CYS A 77 14.94 -0.15 6.74
CA CYS A 77 15.47 0.05 5.39
C CYS A 77 14.32 0.34 4.41
N LEU A 78 13.28 -0.50 4.42
CA LEU A 78 12.13 -0.36 3.53
C LEU A 78 11.41 0.97 3.73
N ARG A 79 11.27 1.44 4.97
CA ARG A 79 10.65 2.73 5.29
C ARG A 79 11.41 3.91 4.68
N ARG A 80 12.75 3.84 4.60
CA ARG A 80 13.56 4.86 3.93
C ARG A 80 13.36 4.83 2.42
N SER A 81 13.42 3.64 1.81
CA SER A 81 13.22 3.48 0.37
C SER A 81 11.81 3.88 -0.07
N LEU A 82 10.81 3.63 0.79
CA LEU A 82 9.42 3.99 0.53
C LEU A 82 9.22 5.49 0.34
N ARG A 83 9.94 6.33 1.10
CA ARG A 83 9.89 7.79 0.91
C ARG A 83 10.33 8.18 -0.50
N THR A 84 11.45 7.63 -0.95
CA THR A 84 11.94 7.84 -2.32
C THR A 84 10.96 7.29 -3.35
N PHE A 85 10.31 6.17 -3.06
CA PHE A 85 9.33 5.57 -3.95
C PHE A 85 8.09 6.45 -4.16
N PHE A 86 7.58 7.10 -3.11
CA PHE A 86 6.50 8.08 -3.24
C PHE A 86 6.89 9.26 -4.14
N PHE A 87 8.15 9.73 -4.10
CA PHE A 87 8.63 10.73 -5.05
C PHE A 87 8.65 10.22 -6.50
N LEU A 88 8.95 8.95 -6.73
CA LEU A 88 8.89 8.35 -8.07
C LEU A 88 7.45 8.21 -8.58
N MET A 89 6.51 7.88 -7.70
CA MET A 89 5.08 7.86 -8.03
C MET A 89 4.61 9.23 -8.52
N ASP A 90 4.91 10.28 -7.74
CA ASP A 90 4.49 11.65 -8.07
C ASP A 90 5.18 12.20 -9.32
N ALA A 91 6.38 11.72 -9.64
CA ALA A 91 7.07 12.04 -10.88
C ALA A 91 6.54 11.27 -12.11
N GLY A 92 5.58 10.35 -11.92
CA GLY A 92 4.99 9.54 -12.99
C GLY A 92 5.94 8.49 -13.57
N HIS A 93 6.92 8.02 -12.79
CA HIS A 93 7.89 7.05 -13.27
C HIS A 93 7.18 5.75 -13.70
N PHE A 94 7.56 5.19 -14.86
CA PHE A 94 6.88 4.04 -15.47
C PHE A 94 5.35 4.18 -15.66
N GLY A 95 4.85 5.42 -15.80
CA GLY A 95 3.41 5.67 -15.99
C GLY A 95 2.58 5.54 -14.69
N MET A 96 3.25 5.51 -13.54
CA MET A 96 2.59 5.62 -12.23
C MET A 96 1.75 6.90 -12.16
N GLN A 97 0.66 6.85 -11.40
CA GLN A 97 -0.17 8.02 -11.13
C GLN A 97 0.35 8.76 -9.89
N PRO A 98 0.29 10.10 -9.87
CA PRO A 98 0.60 10.84 -8.66
C PRO A 98 -0.40 10.48 -7.55
N VAL A 99 0.08 10.40 -6.32
CA VAL A 99 -0.75 10.08 -5.15
C VAL A 99 -0.91 11.26 -4.20
N ASP A 100 -0.14 12.33 -4.42
CA ASP A 100 -0.22 13.56 -3.62
C ASP A 100 0.12 14.82 -4.46
N PRO A 101 -0.86 15.71 -4.75
CA PRO A 101 -2.28 15.60 -4.40
C PRO A 101 -3.03 14.58 -5.27
N VAL A 102 -4.13 14.05 -4.75
CA VAL A 102 -5.05 13.16 -5.48
C VAL A 102 -6.48 13.64 -5.35
N ILE A 103 -7.25 13.55 -6.44
CA ILE A 103 -8.66 13.94 -6.47
C ILE A 103 -9.54 12.69 -6.41
N VAL A 104 -10.35 12.58 -5.35
CA VAL A 104 -11.42 11.58 -5.24
C VAL A 104 -12.72 12.22 -5.72
N ASN A 105 -13.33 11.65 -6.76
CA ASN A 105 -14.49 12.26 -7.44
C ASN A 105 -15.70 12.43 -6.54
N SER A 106 -16.08 11.36 -5.82
CA SER A 106 -17.21 11.38 -4.90
C SER A 106 -17.16 10.25 -3.89
N VAL A 107 -17.54 10.53 -2.65
CA VAL A 107 -17.86 9.55 -1.62
C VAL A 107 -19.26 9.85 -1.10
N THR A 108 -20.11 8.82 -1.04
CA THR A 108 -21.52 8.99 -0.65
C THR A 108 -21.86 8.06 0.50
N VAL A 109 -22.54 8.61 1.50
CA VAL A 109 -23.04 7.88 2.68
C VAL A 109 -24.54 8.06 2.76
N SER A 110 -25.30 6.97 2.64
CA SER A 110 -26.76 7.01 2.75
C SER A 110 -27.21 6.47 4.10
N LEU A 111 -28.09 7.21 4.77
CA LEU A 111 -28.69 6.87 6.05
C LEU A 111 -30.21 6.68 5.85
N PRO A 112 -30.65 5.49 5.41
CA PRO A 112 -32.04 5.26 5.02
C PRO A 112 -33.02 5.44 6.18
N GLU A 113 -32.62 5.13 7.41
CA GLU A 113 -33.44 5.30 8.61
C GLU A 113 -33.78 6.77 8.91
N GLU A 114 -32.89 7.68 8.54
CA GLU A 114 -33.12 9.13 8.67
C GLU A 114 -33.56 9.77 7.36
N GLN A 115 -33.66 8.99 6.28
CA GLN A 115 -33.95 9.48 4.94
C GLN A 115 -32.99 10.60 4.52
N THR A 116 -31.73 10.51 4.94
CA THR A 116 -30.66 11.48 4.64
C THR A 116 -29.55 10.83 3.83
N THR A 117 -28.90 11.60 2.96
CA THR A 117 -27.72 11.17 2.22
C THR A 117 -26.68 12.29 2.24
N PHE A 118 -25.43 11.93 2.53
CA PHE A 118 -24.28 12.81 2.47
C PHE A 118 -23.47 12.47 1.24
N SER A 119 -23.11 13.47 0.44
CA SER A 119 -22.18 13.29 -0.67
C SER A 119 -21.05 14.29 -0.59
N LEU A 120 -19.81 13.80 -0.59
CA LEU A 120 -18.61 14.60 -0.59
C LEU A 120 -17.98 14.48 -1.98
N ARG A 121 -17.88 15.59 -2.72
CA ARG A 121 -17.48 15.62 -4.13
C ARG A 121 -16.20 16.42 -4.35
N ARG A 122 -15.46 16.03 -5.41
CA ARG A 122 -14.20 16.66 -5.86
C ARG A 122 -13.23 16.85 -4.70
N VAL A 123 -13.00 15.76 -3.96
CA VAL A 123 -12.18 15.79 -2.75
C VAL A 123 -10.72 15.84 -3.16
N ASN A 124 -10.08 16.98 -2.89
CA ASN A 124 -8.64 17.09 -3.00
C ASN A 124 -8.01 16.53 -1.72
N VAL A 125 -7.18 15.50 -1.85
CA VAL A 125 -6.51 14.85 -0.73
C VAL A 125 -5.01 15.03 -0.85
N THR A 126 -4.40 15.39 0.28
CA THR A 126 -2.95 15.57 0.43
C THR A 126 -2.45 14.82 1.66
N GLY A 127 -1.14 14.59 1.73
CA GLY A 127 -0.51 13.91 2.86
C GLY A 127 -0.15 12.45 2.58
N ALA A 128 -0.69 11.85 1.52
CA ALA A 128 -0.42 10.47 1.13
C ALA A 128 1.08 10.20 0.88
N ARG A 129 1.85 11.20 0.43
CA ARG A 129 3.32 11.09 0.26
C ARG A 129 4.04 10.74 1.56
N TRP A 130 3.48 11.10 2.71
CA TRP A 130 4.09 10.92 4.03
C TRP A 130 3.67 9.62 4.71
N THR A 131 2.97 8.72 4.00
CA THR A 131 2.58 7.40 4.46
C THR A 131 3.80 6.62 5.00
N LYS A 132 3.64 6.02 6.18
CA LYS A 132 4.71 5.31 6.89
C LYS A 132 4.45 3.81 6.85
N LEU A 133 5.48 3.04 6.47
CA LEU A 133 5.49 1.60 6.65
C LEU A 133 5.61 1.25 8.14
N VAL A 134 4.59 0.59 8.68
CA VAL A 134 4.57 0.07 10.05
C VAL A 134 5.12 -1.35 10.07
N GLU A 135 4.60 -2.20 9.20
CA GLU A 135 4.91 -3.63 9.22
C GLU A 135 4.84 -4.23 7.82
N ARG A 136 5.66 -5.25 7.58
CA ARG A 136 5.62 -6.09 6.37
C ARG A 136 5.57 -7.56 6.79
N ARG A 137 4.56 -8.29 6.30
CA ARG A 137 4.30 -9.70 6.62
C ARG A 137 4.43 -10.58 5.39
N PHE A 138 5.23 -11.64 5.47
CA PHE A 138 5.36 -12.66 4.42
C PHE A 138 4.76 -13.98 4.91
N GLY A 139 4.38 -14.86 3.98
CA GLY A 139 3.94 -16.21 4.32
C GLY A 139 2.66 -16.27 5.15
N LEU A 140 1.74 -15.31 4.97
CA LEU A 140 0.41 -15.41 5.57
C LEU A 140 -0.32 -16.63 4.99
N GLU A 141 -1.35 -17.12 5.71
CA GLU A 141 -2.16 -18.27 5.27
C GLU A 141 -2.51 -18.19 3.78
N ASN A 142 -2.29 -19.30 3.07
CA ASN A 142 -2.42 -19.43 1.61
C ASN A 142 -1.38 -18.66 0.78
N GLY A 143 -0.19 -18.39 1.33
CA GLY A 143 0.91 -17.76 0.59
C GLY A 143 0.72 -16.26 0.37
N LYS A 144 -0.11 -15.61 1.18
CA LYS A 144 -0.40 -14.18 1.08
C LYS A 144 0.72 -13.32 1.65
N ALA A 145 0.84 -12.12 1.11
CA ALA A 145 1.67 -11.05 1.64
C ALA A 145 0.78 -9.98 2.29
N GLY A 146 1.30 -9.34 3.35
CA GLY A 146 0.62 -8.25 4.03
C GLY A 146 1.55 -7.05 4.24
N VAL A 147 0.99 -5.85 4.18
CA VAL A 147 1.67 -4.61 4.53
C VAL A 147 0.73 -3.75 5.37
N VAL A 148 1.28 -3.13 6.42
CA VAL A 148 0.54 -2.19 7.27
C VAL A 148 1.15 -0.82 7.11
N PHE A 149 0.32 0.13 6.70
CA PHE A 149 0.67 1.54 6.58
C PHE A 149 -0.03 2.37 7.65
N LEU A 150 0.62 3.47 8.04
CA LEU A 150 0.04 4.51 8.86
C LEU A 150 0.11 5.83 8.08
N THR A 151 -1.03 6.49 7.96
CA THR A 151 -1.18 7.65 7.08
C THR A 151 -1.92 8.78 7.80
N ASP A 152 -1.45 9.99 7.57
CA ASP A 152 -2.11 11.23 7.95
C ASP A 152 -2.55 11.93 6.67
N LEU A 153 -3.83 12.27 6.55
CA LEU A 153 -4.41 12.86 5.34
C LEU A 153 -5.10 14.17 5.67
N HIS A 154 -4.94 15.14 4.79
CA HIS A 154 -5.68 16.40 4.80
C HIS A 154 -6.54 16.47 3.55
N LEU A 155 -7.84 16.71 3.73
CA LEU A 155 -8.81 16.67 2.65
C LEU A 155 -9.72 17.88 2.62
N THR A 156 -9.99 18.37 1.41
CA THR A 156 -10.89 19.49 1.15
C THR A 156 -11.86 19.12 0.03
N GLY A 157 -13.16 19.37 0.20
CA GLY A 157 -14.15 19.05 -0.82
C GLY A 157 -15.50 19.70 -0.56
N GLN A 158 -16.43 19.54 -1.52
CA GLN A 158 -17.80 20.02 -1.38
C GLN A 158 -18.67 18.93 -0.75
N LEU A 159 -19.26 19.22 0.42
CA LEU A 159 -20.19 18.35 1.12
C LEU A 159 -21.63 18.82 0.86
N SER A 160 -22.47 17.89 0.41
CA SER A 160 -23.90 18.10 0.23
C SER A 160 -24.68 17.10 1.08
N MET A 161 -25.67 17.59 1.83
CA MET A 161 -26.60 16.77 2.59
C MET A 161 -27.99 16.88 1.98
N GLU A 162 -28.50 15.77 1.48
CA GLU A 162 -29.83 15.59 0.95
C GLU A 162 -30.74 15.00 2.03
N VAL A 163 -31.93 15.59 2.20
CA VAL A 163 -32.94 15.14 3.17
C VAL A 163 -34.24 14.93 2.41
N ALA A 164 -34.88 13.76 2.61
CA ALA A 164 -36.15 13.48 1.94
C ALA A 164 -37.23 14.52 2.27
N GLY A 165 -37.97 14.94 1.24
CA GLY A 165 -39.00 15.96 1.36
C GLY A 165 -38.50 17.41 1.22
N ARG A 166 -37.19 17.65 1.18
CA ARG A 166 -36.61 18.96 0.83
C ARG A 166 -36.11 18.95 -0.62
N PRO A 167 -36.48 19.93 -1.46
CA PRO A 167 -36.05 19.97 -2.86
C PRO A 167 -34.58 20.37 -3.04
N GLU A 168 -34.06 21.22 -2.16
CA GLU A 168 -32.68 21.73 -2.24
C GLU A 168 -31.78 21.11 -1.17
N PRO A 169 -30.62 20.52 -1.53
CA PRO A 169 -29.69 20.00 -0.55
C PRO A 169 -29.03 21.13 0.24
N HIS A 170 -28.66 20.84 1.49
CA HIS A 170 -27.76 21.70 2.24
C HIS A 170 -26.35 21.53 1.69
N ASN A 171 -25.62 22.63 1.51
CA ASN A 171 -24.27 22.60 0.96
C ASN A 171 -23.25 23.30 1.87
N ALA A 172 -22.06 22.71 1.97
CA ALA A 172 -20.92 23.30 2.63
C ALA A 172 -19.61 22.85 1.96
N PHE A 173 -18.54 23.60 2.18
CA PHE A 173 -17.17 23.16 1.94
C PHE A 173 -16.62 22.54 3.21
N LEU A 174 -16.13 21.32 3.10
CA LEU A 174 -15.55 20.55 4.19
C LEU A 174 -14.04 20.56 4.07
N THR A 175 -13.38 20.93 5.16
CA THR A 175 -11.96 20.65 5.40
C THR A 175 -11.88 19.62 6.51
N MET A 176 -11.12 18.54 6.33
CA MET A 176 -11.00 17.47 7.31
C MET A 176 -9.57 16.96 7.41
N ASP A 177 -9.17 16.57 8.61
CA ASP A 177 -7.90 15.93 8.89
C ASP A 177 -8.13 14.52 9.45
N ILE A 178 -7.57 13.53 8.77
CA ILE A 178 -7.53 12.14 9.20
C ILE A 178 -6.15 11.90 9.79
N GLN A 179 -6.10 11.57 11.08
CA GLN A 179 -4.84 11.36 11.79
C GLN A 179 -4.65 9.88 12.15
N GLY A 180 -3.54 9.31 11.70
CA GLY A 180 -3.11 7.97 12.03
C GLY A 180 -4.06 6.88 11.53
N ALA A 181 -4.60 7.04 10.32
CA ALA A 181 -5.36 5.97 9.67
C ALA A 181 -4.42 4.80 9.36
N GLU A 182 -4.77 3.62 9.86
CA GLU A 182 -4.01 2.40 9.66
C GLU A 182 -4.61 1.61 8.50
N SER A 183 -3.82 1.31 7.48
CA SER A 183 -4.23 0.55 6.31
C SER A 183 -3.54 -0.79 6.31
N ASN A 184 -4.30 -1.87 6.49
CA ASN A 184 -3.81 -3.24 6.39
C ASN A 184 -4.16 -3.80 5.00
N ILE A 185 -3.14 -3.94 4.16
CA ILE A 185 -3.28 -4.38 2.78
C ILE A 185 -2.76 -5.81 2.68
N THR A 186 -3.60 -6.71 2.18
CA THR A 186 -3.24 -8.11 1.95
C THR A 186 -3.40 -8.46 0.48
N TYR A 187 -2.44 -9.17 -0.11
CA TYR A 187 -2.46 -9.50 -1.53
C TYR A 187 -1.72 -10.82 -1.79
N LEU A 188 -2.01 -11.43 -2.93
CA LEU A 188 -1.24 -12.56 -3.45
C LEU A 188 -0.06 -12.03 -4.26
N GLY A 189 1.15 -12.46 -3.94
CA GLY A 189 2.36 -12.07 -4.66
C GLY A 189 3.04 -13.29 -5.25
N ASN A 190 3.29 -13.27 -6.56
CA ASN A 190 4.01 -14.34 -7.27
C ASN A 190 5.30 -13.79 -7.86
N ILE A 191 6.34 -14.63 -7.92
CA ILE A 191 7.56 -14.31 -8.66
C ILE A 191 7.43 -14.88 -10.06
N GLN A 192 7.68 -14.06 -11.07
CA GLN A 192 7.71 -14.49 -12.46
C GLN A 192 9.04 -14.12 -13.10
N ARG A 193 9.58 -15.04 -13.91
CA ARG A 193 10.78 -14.79 -14.70
C ARG A 193 10.39 -14.06 -15.98
N GLY A 194 10.97 -12.88 -16.19
CA GLY A 194 10.81 -12.10 -17.41
C GLY A 194 11.55 -12.73 -18.60
N ARG A 195 11.29 -12.20 -19.79
CA ARG A 195 11.98 -12.60 -21.04
C ARG A 195 13.47 -12.27 -21.04
N ASP A 196 13.86 -11.30 -20.23
CA ASP A 196 15.21 -10.83 -19.98
C ASP A 196 15.98 -11.72 -18.99
N ASN A 197 15.38 -12.81 -18.52
CA ASN A 197 15.93 -13.63 -17.44
C ASN A 197 16.17 -12.80 -16.17
N GLU A 198 15.24 -11.90 -15.83
CA GLU A 198 15.19 -11.26 -14.51
C GLU A 198 13.93 -11.70 -13.76
N ASP A 199 13.94 -11.60 -12.44
CA ASP A 199 12.78 -11.93 -11.62
C ASP A 199 11.96 -10.69 -11.30
N TYR A 200 10.65 -10.80 -11.43
CA TYR A 200 9.68 -9.72 -11.19
C TYR A 200 8.64 -10.16 -10.16
N ILE A 201 8.11 -9.22 -9.39
CA ILE A 201 6.98 -9.49 -8.49
C ILE A 201 5.69 -9.12 -9.21
N VAL A 202 4.82 -10.11 -9.36
CA VAL A 202 3.46 -9.91 -9.83
C VAL A 202 2.54 -9.82 -8.62
N ILE A 203 2.05 -8.60 -8.37
CA ILE A 203 1.08 -8.30 -7.30
C ILE A 203 -0.32 -8.55 -7.86
N GLY A 204 -1.01 -9.55 -7.32
CA GLY A 204 -2.39 -9.85 -7.63
C GLY A 204 -3.39 -8.86 -7.02
N PRO A 205 -4.69 -9.20 -7.02
CA PRO A 205 -5.71 -8.40 -6.36
C PRO A 205 -5.45 -8.28 -4.86
N GLU A 206 -5.64 -7.08 -4.34
CA GLU A 206 -5.49 -6.74 -2.94
C GLU A 206 -6.84 -6.67 -2.20
N ARG A 207 -6.78 -6.86 -0.88
CA ARG A 207 -7.84 -6.51 0.06
C ARG A 207 -7.28 -5.49 1.02
N ILE A 208 -7.96 -4.35 1.15
CA ILE A 208 -7.59 -3.24 2.01
C ILE A 208 -8.59 -3.17 3.16
N ALA A 209 -8.07 -3.22 4.39
CA ALA A 209 -8.84 -2.97 5.61
C ALA A 209 -8.32 -1.70 6.27
N ILE A 210 -9.19 -0.73 6.49
CA ILE A 210 -8.85 0.53 7.15
C ILE A 210 -9.30 0.51 8.60
N ARG A 211 -8.46 1.04 9.48
CA ARG A 211 -8.77 1.27 10.88
C ARG A 211 -8.38 2.69 11.27
N ASN A 212 -9.38 3.52 11.55
CA ASN A 212 -9.16 4.84 12.12
C ASN A 212 -8.84 4.72 13.61
N ARG A 213 -7.81 5.44 14.07
CA ARG A 213 -7.47 5.52 15.51
C ARG A 213 -8.32 6.55 16.26
N ARG A 214 -8.85 7.52 15.53
CA ARG A 214 -9.60 8.67 16.03
C ARG A 214 -10.65 9.06 14.99
N ILE A 215 -11.73 9.66 15.46
CA ILE A 215 -12.70 10.33 14.57
C ILE A 215 -11.97 11.51 13.91
N PRO A 216 -12.10 11.72 12.59
CA PRO A 216 -11.48 12.84 11.90
C PRO A 216 -11.92 14.19 12.49
N SER A 217 -11.00 15.13 12.57
CA SER A 217 -11.35 16.53 12.86
C SER A 217 -11.80 17.20 11.58
N TYR A 218 -12.78 18.10 11.67
CA TYR A 218 -13.31 18.77 10.50
C TYR A 218 -13.70 20.21 10.77
N PHE A 219 -13.87 20.96 9.68
CA PHE A 219 -14.32 22.34 9.66
C PHE A 219 -15.19 22.57 8.43
N LEU A 220 -16.30 23.29 8.60
CA LEU A 220 -17.27 23.60 7.55
C LEU A 220 -17.25 25.09 7.21
N GLN A 221 -17.37 25.40 5.92
CA GLN A 221 -17.47 26.77 5.41
C GLN A 221 -18.55 26.88 4.33
N PRO A 222 -19.17 28.06 4.12
CA PRO A 222 -19.10 29.24 4.96
C PRO A 222 -19.93 29.05 6.24
N ASN A 223 -19.77 29.96 7.22
CA ASN A 223 -20.61 29.99 8.41
C ASN A 223 -22.04 30.42 8.01
N SER A 224 -22.87 29.44 7.68
CA SER A 224 -24.21 29.58 7.09
C SER A 224 -25.17 28.60 7.78
N GLU A 225 -26.48 28.83 7.61
CA GLU A 225 -27.52 27.94 8.17
C GLU A 225 -27.40 26.51 7.64
N ASP A 226 -27.05 26.36 6.36
CA ASP A 226 -26.78 25.05 5.75
C ASP A 226 -25.61 24.34 6.40
N ALA A 227 -24.49 25.04 6.58
CA ALA A 227 -23.31 24.48 7.24
C ALA A 227 -23.60 24.10 8.70
N TYR A 228 -24.39 24.91 9.42
CA TYR A 228 -24.82 24.61 10.79
C TYR A 228 -25.69 23.35 10.86
N THR A 229 -26.63 23.19 9.93
CA THR A 229 -27.51 22.01 9.88
C THR A 229 -26.70 20.75 9.58
N ILE A 230 -25.73 20.84 8.67
CA ILE A 230 -24.79 19.75 8.37
C ILE A 230 -23.94 19.44 9.60
N ASP A 231 -23.39 20.45 10.29
CA ASP A 231 -22.59 20.29 11.50
C ASP A 231 -23.36 19.53 12.59
N GLU A 232 -24.61 19.93 12.86
CA GLU A 232 -25.47 19.24 13.82
C GLU A 232 -25.67 17.77 13.48
N ALA A 233 -25.91 17.46 12.20
CA ALA A 233 -26.08 16.08 11.75
C ALA A 233 -24.79 15.25 11.88
N LEU A 234 -23.63 15.82 11.55
CA LEU A 234 -22.33 15.16 11.68
C LEU A 234 -21.93 14.95 13.15
N GLN A 235 -22.23 15.90 14.03
CA GLN A 235 -22.02 15.75 15.48
C GLN A 235 -22.92 14.68 16.08
N LYS A 236 -24.17 14.59 15.63
CA LYS A 236 -25.11 13.56 16.07
C LYS A 236 -24.69 12.16 15.60
N LYS A 237 -24.09 12.05 14.41
CA LYS A 237 -23.63 10.78 13.83
C LYS A 237 -22.18 10.82 13.34
N PRO A 238 -21.20 10.69 14.26
CA PRO A 238 -19.78 10.68 13.89
C PRO A 238 -19.36 9.52 12.97
N SER A 239 -20.18 8.46 12.87
CA SER A 239 -19.96 7.33 11.96
C SER A 239 -19.96 7.75 10.48
N ILE A 240 -20.61 8.86 10.12
CA ILE A 240 -20.58 9.40 8.76
C ILE A 240 -19.14 9.81 8.41
N LEU A 241 -18.47 10.53 9.31
CA LEU A 241 -17.09 10.99 9.13
C LEU A 241 -16.11 9.80 9.11
N ASP A 242 -16.33 8.81 9.97
CA ASP A 242 -15.51 7.59 10.00
C ASP A 242 -15.62 6.82 8.68
N HIS A 243 -16.83 6.65 8.15
CA HIS A 243 -17.04 5.97 6.88
C HIS A 243 -16.41 6.74 5.70
N ILE A 244 -16.62 8.06 5.62
CA ILE A 244 -15.97 8.90 4.60
C ILE A 244 -14.45 8.77 4.68
N SER A 245 -13.87 8.82 5.87
CA SER A 245 -12.43 8.64 6.10
C SER A 245 -11.93 7.28 5.63
N ASN A 246 -12.68 6.21 5.92
CA ASN A 246 -12.33 4.85 5.49
C ASN A 246 -12.33 4.71 3.97
N GLU A 247 -13.37 5.20 3.30
CA GLU A 247 -13.51 5.12 1.84
C GLU A 247 -12.44 5.95 1.11
N ILE A 248 -12.17 7.18 1.58
CA ILE A 248 -11.10 8.03 1.02
C ILE A 248 -9.74 7.36 1.19
N THR A 249 -9.44 6.87 2.40
CA THR A 249 -8.16 6.21 2.68
C THR A 249 -8.00 4.95 1.84
N ALA A 250 -9.06 4.14 1.69
CA ALA A 250 -9.03 2.96 0.85
C ALA A 250 -8.79 3.31 -0.62
N ALA A 251 -9.47 4.33 -1.17
CA ALA A 251 -9.29 4.79 -2.54
C ALA A 251 -7.84 5.21 -2.83
N ILE A 252 -7.21 5.93 -1.90
CA ILE A 252 -5.80 6.33 -2.01
C ILE A 252 -4.88 5.10 -1.98
N MET A 253 -5.14 4.16 -1.06
CA MET A 253 -4.33 2.95 -0.94
C MET A 253 -4.46 2.03 -2.15
N HIS A 254 -5.61 1.99 -2.82
CA HIS A 254 -5.75 1.33 -4.13
C HIS A 254 -4.80 1.96 -5.17
N SER A 255 -4.77 3.29 -5.29
CA SER A 255 -3.85 3.99 -6.20
C SER A 255 -2.37 3.72 -5.89
N VAL A 256 -2.02 3.69 -4.60
CA VAL A 256 -0.67 3.32 -4.14
C VAL A 256 -0.32 1.88 -4.55
N VAL A 257 -1.22 0.92 -4.36
CA VAL A 257 -1.01 -0.49 -4.73
C VAL A 257 -0.91 -0.66 -6.25
N ASP A 258 -1.71 0.06 -7.03
CA ASP A 258 -1.62 0.06 -8.50
C ASP A 258 -0.25 0.54 -8.98
N ASN A 259 0.28 1.60 -8.37
CA ASN A 259 1.63 2.07 -8.65
C ASN A 259 2.71 1.04 -8.28
N PHE A 260 2.57 0.37 -7.12
CA PHE A 260 3.46 -0.73 -6.76
C PHE A 260 3.41 -1.86 -7.79
N ARG A 261 2.22 -2.20 -8.29
CA ARG A 261 2.04 -3.24 -9.31
C ARG A 261 2.69 -2.85 -10.63
N LEU A 262 2.49 -1.62 -11.09
CA LEU A 262 3.16 -1.09 -12.28
C LEU A 262 4.67 -1.13 -12.14
N PHE A 263 5.20 -0.67 -11.01
CA PHE A 263 6.62 -0.66 -10.75
C PHE A 263 7.20 -2.08 -10.71
N SER A 264 6.59 -3.00 -9.96
CA SER A 264 7.13 -4.34 -9.75
C SER A 264 7.06 -5.25 -10.98
N MET A 265 6.22 -4.92 -11.95
CA MET A 265 6.17 -5.57 -13.27
C MET A 265 7.24 -5.06 -14.24
N ASN A 266 7.75 -3.84 -14.05
CA ASN A 266 8.73 -3.22 -14.96
C ASN A 266 10.16 -3.21 -14.39
N VAL A 267 10.32 -3.40 -13.09
CA VAL A 267 11.61 -3.34 -12.42
C VAL A 267 11.97 -4.70 -11.82
N PRO A 268 13.14 -5.26 -12.14
CA PRO A 268 13.64 -6.49 -11.52
C PRO A 268 13.82 -6.39 -10.00
N ILE A 269 13.48 -7.48 -9.30
CA ILE A 269 13.54 -7.61 -7.83
C ILE A 269 14.89 -7.20 -7.26
N ARG A 270 15.99 -7.61 -7.91
CA ARG A 270 17.36 -7.34 -7.47
C ARG A 270 17.69 -5.87 -7.24
N TYR A 271 16.93 -4.95 -7.85
CA TYR A 271 17.18 -3.51 -7.73
C TYR A 271 16.55 -2.88 -6.49
N TYR A 272 15.64 -3.58 -5.80
CA TYR A 272 14.97 -3.07 -4.61
C TYR A 272 14.89 -4.06 -3.43
N TYR A 273 15.07 -5.36 -3.66
CA TYR A 273 15.24 -6.36 -2.61
C TYR A 273 16.60 -7.05 -2.69
N LYS A 274 17.20 -7.31 -1.52
CA LYS A 274 18.33 -8.24 -1.37
C LYS A 274 17.82 -9.65 -1.22
N TYR A 275 18.37 -10.59 -1.98
CA TYR A 275 18.12 -12.01 -1.77
C TYR A 275 18.82 -12.47 -0.48
N TYR A 276 18.22 -13.42 0.24
CA TYR A 276 18.75 -13.93 1.53
C TYR A 276 20.20 -14.44 1.48
N ASN A 277 20.71 -14.69 0.27
CA ASN A 277 22.01 -15.30 0.02
C ASN A 277 23.09 -14.33 -0.49
N GLU A 278 22.79 -13.04 -0.66
CA GLU A 278 23.80 -12.04 -0.97
C GLU A 278 24.48 -11.58 0.33
N LYS A 279 25.71 -12.06 0.56
CA LYS A 279 26.61 -11.55 1.61
C LYS A 279 27.13 -10.17 1.24
#